data_AF-A0AAU5YW56-F1
#
_entry.id   AF-A0AAU5YW56-F1
#
_cell.length_a   1.000
_cell.length_b   1.000
_cell.length_c   1.000
_cell.angle_alpha   90.00
_cell.angle_beta   90.00
_cell.angle_gamma   90.00
#
_symmetry.space_group_name_H-M   'P 1'
#
loop_
_entity.id
_entity.type
_entity.pdbx_description
1 polymer ?
#
loop_
_entity_poly.entity_id
_entity_poly.type
_entity_poly.pdbx_seq_one_letter_code
_entity_poly.pdbx_strand_id
1 'polypeptide(L)'
;MIETIVLDVGETITREDRYWASWADWLGVPHHTMSALVGAVVAQGQDNAEALRLLRPNIDIAAEYHAREAAGRGEQLDAGDLYDDVRPALSALRRLGVRVIIAGNQTVRAGELLRGLDLPADLIVTSADWGVAKPAPEFFRRVLEVAQADPHATLYVGDHPANDVFPAKAAGLRVAHLRRGPWGHLWADDPDVTETADWRVDDLTQLIALVGR
;
A
#
# COMPACT_ATOMS: atom_id res chain seq x y z
N MET A 1 4.23 20.49 -12.05
CA MET A 1 3.10 20.73 -11.13
C MET A 1 2.24 19.48 -11.05
N ILE A 2 2.06 18.97 -9.83
CA ILE A 2 1.24 17.79 -9.56
C ILE A 2 -0.17 18.24 -9.18
N GLU A 3 -1.17 17.69 -9.86
CA GLU A 3 -2.59 18.03 -9.67
C GLU A 3 -3.32 16.93 -8.88
N THR A 4 -2.89 15.68 -9.05
CA THR A 4 -3.47 14.51 -8.37
C THR A 4 -2.39 13.65 -7.74
N ILE A 5 -2.64 13.22 -6.49
CA ILE A 5 -1.80 12.25 -5.79
C ILE A 5 -2.65 11.02 -5.47
N VAL A 6 -2.11 9.86 -5.84
CA VAL A 6 -2.71 8.54 -5.63
C VAL A 6 -1.80 7.77 -4.66
N LEU A 7 -2.34 7.35 -3.52
CA LEU A 7 -1.61 6.62 -2.50
C LEU A 7 -2.03 5.16 -2.49
N ASP A 8 -1.05 4.26 -2.40
CA ASP A 8 -1.30 2.88 -2.01
C ASP A 8 -1.80 2.79 -0.54
N VAL A 9 -2.20 1.59 -0.12
CA VAL A 9 -2.78 1.28 1.19
C VAL A 9 -1.72 0.70 2.14
N GLY A 10 -1.32 -0.56 1.92
CA GLY A 10 -0.47 -1.33 2.81
C GLY A 10 0.93 -0.74 2.86
N GLU A 11 1.47 -0.54 4.06
CA GLU A 11 2.77 0.10 4.27
C GLU A 11 2.94 1.46 3.55
N THR A 12 1.83 2.11 3.20
CA THR A 12 1.78 3.46 2.64
C THR A 12 0.94 4.37 3.52
N ILE A 13 -0.33 4.03 3.77
CA ILE A 13 -1.17 4.72 4.77
C ILE A 13 -1.42 3.87 6.01
N THR A 14 -1.34 2.55 5.91
CA THR A 14 -1.57 1.63 7.04
C THR A 14 -0.32 0.84 7.39
N ARG A 15 -0.07 0.62 8.68
CA ARG A 15 0.89 -0.34 9.20
C ARG A 15 0.30 -1.75 9.13
N GLU A 16 1.09 -2.73 8.74
CA GLU A 16 0.68 -4.14 8.71
C GLU A 16 1.15 -4.93 9.94
N ASP A 17 1.78 -4.26 10.91
CA ASP A 17 2.29 -4.87 12.14
C ASP A 17 1.20 -5.63 12.91
N ARG A 18 0.01 -5.03 13.09
CA ARG A 18 -1.14 -5.69 13.71
C ARG A 18 -1.65 -6.88 12.89
N TYR A 19 -1.65 -6.75 11.58
CA TYR A 19 -2.10 -7.80 10.67
C TYR A 19 -1.21 -9.05 10.80
N TRP A 20 0.11 -8.88 10.74
CA TRP A 20 1.07 -9.97 10.92
C TRP A 20 1.12 -10.50 12.36
N ALA A 21 0.96 -9.65 13.37
CA ALA A 21 0.80 -10.07 14.77
C ALA A 21 -0.44 -10.96 14.95
N SER A 22 -1.55 -10.64 14.30
CA SER A 22 -2.77 -11.44 14.34
C SER A 22 -2.57 -12.82 13.69
N TRP A 23 -1.77 -12.92 12.63
CA TRP A 23 -1.32 -14.20 12.06
C TRP A 23 -0.42 -14.99 12.99
N ALA A 24 0.52 -14.31 13.65
CA ALA A 24 1.42 -14.92 14.62
C ALA A 24 0.63 -15.55 15.79
N ASP A 25 -0.33 -14.81 16.35
CA ASP A 25 -1.20 -15.29 17.42
C ASP A 25 -2.04 -16.50 17.01
N TRP A 26 -2.57 -16.48 15.78
CA TRP A 26 -3.39 -17.58 15.24
C TRP A 26 -2.59 -18.87 15.03
N LEU A 27 -1.37 -18.74 14.54
CA LEU A 27 -0.49 -19.89 14.28
C LEU A 27 0.28 -20.35 15.53
N GLY A 28 0.22 -19.58 16.62
CA GLY A 28 0.87 -19.87 17.89
C GLY A 28 2.38 -19.64 17.86
N VAL A 29 2.83 -18.59 17.16
CA VAL A 29 4.25 -18.25 17.01
C VAL A 29 4.56 -16.85 17.53
N PRO A 30 5.79 -16.56 17.99
CA PRO A 30 6.15 -15.22 18.43
C PRO A 30 6.03 -14.18 17.31
N HIS A 31 5.59 -12.95 17.63
CA HIS A 31 5.46 -11.85 16.66
C HIS A 31 6.77 -11.51 15.96
N HIS A 32 7.88 -11.54 16.70
CA HIS A 32 9.22 -11.36 16.13
C HIS A 32 9.54 -12.43 15.08
N THR A 33 9.19 -13.70 15.35
CA THR A 33 9.42 -14.79 14.39
C THR A 33 8.60 -14.59 13.12
N MET A 34 7.31 -14.23 13.24
CA MET A 34 6.48 -13.92 12.07
C MET A 34 7.10 -12.78 11.25
N SER A 35 7.45 -11.67 11.91
CA SER A 35 8.03 -10.49 11.24
C SER A 35 9.34 -10.83 10.51
N ALA A 36 10.20 -11.65 11.12
CA ALA A 36 11.44 -12.10 10.50
C ALA A 36 11.21 -12.97 9.27
N LEU A 37 10.19 -13.83 9.28
CA LEU A 37 9.84 -14.67 8.12
C LEU A 37 9.22 -13.85 6.99
N VAL A 38 8.39 -12.85 7.30
CA VAL A 38 7.92 -11.87 6.30
C VAL A 38 9.11 -11.17 5.66
N GLY A 39 10.06 -10.67 6.46
CA GLY A 39 11.29 -10.08 5.92
C GLY A 39 12.10 -11.04 5.05
N ALA A 40 12.16 -12.32 5.40
CA ALA A 40 12.90 -13.33 4.64
C ALA A 40 12.27 -13.62 3.27
N VAL A 41 10.94 -13.64 3.14
CA VAL A 41 10.26 -13.83 1.83
C VAL A 41 10.34 -12.56 0.99
N VAL A 42 10.22 -11.39 1.62
CA VAL A 42 10.39 -10.07 0.97
C VAL A 42 11.78 -9.95 0.35
N ALA A 43 12.83 -10.34 1.08
CA ALA A 43 14.21 -10.37 0.58
C ALA A 43 14.43 -11.29 -0.62
N GLN A 44 13.53 -12.27 -0.84
CA GLN A 44 13.55 -13.18 -1.98
C GLN A 44 12.61 -12.72 -3.11
N GLY A 45 11.97 -11.56 -2.99
CA GLY A 45 11.00 -11.07 -3.96
C GLY A 45 9.69 -11.89 -3.99
N GLN A 46 9.41 -12.64 -2.93
CA GLN A 46 8.20 -13.45 -2.79
C GLN A 46 7.07 -12.65 -2.15
N ASP A 47 5.84 -13.12 -2.36
CA ASP A 47 4.66 -12.57 -1.68
C ASP A 47 4.76 -12.77 -0.16
N ASN A 48 4.34 -11.76 0.61
CA ASN A 48 4.43 -11.79 2.08
C ASN A 48 3.72 -13.01 2.69
N ALA A 49 2.64 -13.50 2.07
CA ALA A 49 1.88 -14.66 2.55
C ALA A 49 2.70 -15.96 2.53
N GLU A 50 3.79 -16.03 1.77
CA GLU A 50 4.71 -17.18 1.80
C GLU A 50 5.37 -17.37 3.16
N ALA A 51 5.46 -16.33 4.00
CA ALA A 51 5.93 -16.45 5.37
C ALA A 51 5.08 -17.45 6.18
N LEU A 52 3.78 -17.57 5.88
CA LEU A 52 2.89 -18.55 6.50
C LEU A 52 3.26 -19.98 6.09
N ARG A 53 3.70 -20.19 4.84
CA ARG A 53 4.15 -21.50 4.36
C ARG A 53 5.52 -21.89 4.93
N LEU A 54 6.39 -20.93 5.24
CA LEU A 54 7.62 -21.21 5.98
C LEU A 54 7.33 -21.77 7.39
N LEU A 55 6.26 -21.32 8.04
CA LEU A 55 5.80 -21.84 9.34
C LEU A 55 5.07 -23.17 9.22
N ARG A 56 4.19 -23.30 8.21
CA ARG A 56 3.38 -24.49 7.95
C ARG A 56 3.36 -24.78 6.44
N PRO A 57 4.26 -25.64 5.91
CA PRO A 57 4.45 -25.82 4.47
C PRO A 57 3.19 -26.19 3.66
N ASN A 58 2.26 -26.94 4.27
CA ASN A 58 1.03 -27.40 3.60
C ASN A 58 -0.21 -26.58 4.02
N ILE A 59 -0.02 -25.38 4.56
CA ILE A 59 -1.14 -24.52 4.98
C ILE A 59 -1.98 -24.11 3.76
N ASP A 60 -3.29 -24.36 3.86
CA ASP A 60 -4.26 -23.75 2.96
C ASP A 60 -4.60 -22.35 3.50
N ILE A 61 -3.90 -21.35 2.98
CA ILE A 61 -4.02 -19.97 3.44
C ILE A 61 -5.47 -19.47 3.31
N ALA A 62 -6.16 -19.81 2.23
CA ALA A 62 -7.54 -19.38 2.00
C ALA A 62 -8.50 -20.00 3.02
N ALA A 63 -8.36 -21.30 3.29
CA ALA A 63 -9.14 -21.96 4.33
C ALA A 63 -8.87 -21.37 5.73
N GLU A 64 -7.61 -21.02 6.02
CA GLU A 64 -7.22 -20.39 7.28
C GLU A 64 -7.77 -18.97 7.42
N TYR A 65 -7.80 -18.18 6.34
CA TYR A 65 -8.50 -16.89 6.35
C TYR A 65 -9.97 -17.06 6.73
N HIS A 66 -10.69 -17.98 6.09
CA HIS A 66 -12.09 -18.24 6.42
C HIS A 66 -12.29 -18.71 7.87
N ALA A 67 -11.39 -19.57 8.38
CA ALA A 67 -11.42 -20.01 9.77
C ALA A 67 -11.20 -18.84 10.74
N ARG A 68 -10.26 -17.95 10.44
CA ARG A 68 -10.01 -16.73 11.21
C ARG A 68 -11.21 -15.79 11.19
N GLU A 69 -11.81 -15.57 10.02
CA GLU A 69 -13.03 -14.76 9.88
C GLU A 69 -14.17 -15.32 10.74
N ALA A 70 -14.45 -16.62 10.65
CA ALA A 70 -15.47 -17.30 11.45
C ALA A 70 -15.20 -17.19 12.97
N ALA A 71 -13.92 -17.09 13.36
CA ALA A 71 -13.50 -16.88 14.74
C ALA A 71 -13.47 -15.39 15.17
N GLY A 72 -13.94 -14.46 14.34
CA GLY A 72 -13.91 -13.01 14.62
C GLY A 72 -12.52 -12.36 14.50
N ARG A 73 -11.55 -13.05 13.89
CA ARG A 73 -10.18 -12.60 13.62
C ARG A 73 -9.93 -12.32 12.13
N GLY A 74 -11.01 -11.99 11.40
CA GLY A 74 -10.95 -11.54 10.01
C GLY A 74 -10.24 -10.20 9.85
N GLU A 75 -10.44 -9.56 8.69
CA GLU A 75 -9.86 -8.25 8.42
C GLU A 75 -10.35 -7.20 9.43
N GLN A 76 -9.38 -6.53 10.05
CA GLN A 76 -9.59 -5.46 11.00
C GLN A 76 -8.74 -4.28 10.55
N LEU A 77 -9.35 -3.10 10.58
CA LEU A 77 -8.68 -1.85 10.29
C LEU A 77 -9.38 -0.74 11.06
N ASP A 78 -8.63 0.00 11.84
CA ASP A 78 -9.08 1.21 12.52
C ASP A 78 -8.03 2.34 12.45
N ALA A 79 -8.34 3.48 13.06
CA ALA A 79 -7.47 4.65 13.00
C ALA A 79 -6.08 4.42 13.66
N GLY A 80 -5.97 3.44 14.58
CA GLY A 80 -4.70 3.07 15.20
C GLY A 80 -3.74 2.36 14.25
N ASP A 81 -4.24 1.81 13.14
CA ASP A 81 -3.42 1.13 12.14
C ASP A 81 -2.84 2.13 11.12
N LEU A 82 -3.27 3.40 11.12
CA LEU A 82 -2.70 4.43 10.26
C LEU A 82 -1.31 4.85 10.75
N TYR A 83 -0.45 5.28 9.81
CA TYR A 83 0.73 6.04 10.17
C TYR A 83 0.35 7.47 10.63
N ASP A 84 1.09 8.01 11.59
CA ASP A 84 0.78 9.30 12.25
C ASP A 84 0.73 10.49 11.28
N ASP A 85 1.49 10.42 10.19
CA ASP A 85 1.61 11.46 9.17
C ASP A 85 0.47 11.49 8.15
N VAL A 86 -0.33 10.43 8.06
CA VAL A 86 -1.35 10.26 7.01
C VAL A 86 -2.38 11.39 7.04
N ARG A 87 -3.12 11.55 8.15
CA ARG A 87 -4.18 12.55 8.22
C ARG A 87 -3.65 13.99 8.05
N PRO A 88 -2.55 14.39 8.71
CA PRO A 88 -1.94 15.70 8.48
C PRO A 88 -1.53 15.93 7.02
N ALA A 89 -0.87 14.96 6.38
CA ALA A 89 -0.39 15.06 5.01
C ALA A 89 -1.56 15.19 4.02
N LEU A 90 -2.55 14.29 4.09
CA LEU A 90 -3.69 14.32 3.17
C LEU A 90 -4.49 15.62 3.31
N SER A 91 -4.69 16.10 4.54
CA SER A 91 -5.36 17.39 4.78
C SER A 91 -4.59 18.57 4.17
N ALA A 92 -3.26 18.55 4.27
CA ALA A 92 -2.41 19.60 3.72
C ALA A 92 -2.42 19.59 2.18
N LEU A 93 -2.35 18.42 1.56
CA LEU A 93 -2.44 18.27 0.11
C LEU A 93 -3.78 18.80 -0.43
N ARG A 94 -4.91 18.46 0.22
CA ARG A 94 -6.21 18.99 -0.18
C ARG A 94 -6.33 20.51 -0.03
N ARG A 95 -5.71 21.10 1.00
CA ARG A 95 -5.65 22.58 1.15
C ARG A 95 -4.86 23.26 0.03
N LEU A 96 -3.93 22.54 -0.61
CA LEU A 96 -3.18 23.02 -1.77
C LEU A 96 -3.95 22.83 -3.09
N GLY A 97 -5.18 22.33 -3.05
CA GLY A 97 -6.00 22.07 -4.23
C GLY A 97 -5.63 20.78 -4.97
N VAL A 98 -4.78 19.93 -4.39
CA VAL A 98 -4.44 18.62 -4.95
C VAL A 98 -5.58 17.65 -4.70
N ARG A 99 -5.98 16.92 -5.74
CA ARG A 99 -6.90 15.80 -5.62
C ARG A 99 -6.18 14.62 -4.97
N VAL A 100 -6.74 14.09 -3.89
CA VAL A 100 -6.16 12.97 -3.14
C VAL A 100 -6.99 11.71 -3.36
N ILE A 101 -6.34 10.65 -3.83
CA ILE A 101 -6.97 9.35 -4.09
C ILE A 101 -6.22 8.28 -3.30
N ILE A 102 -6.94 7.33 -2.72
CA ILE A 102 -6.37 6.11 -2.14
C ILE A 102 -6.80 4.94 -3.04
N ALA A 103 -5.82 4.20 -3.57
CA ALA A 103 -6.05 3.08 -4.48
C ALA A 103 -5.00 1.97 -4.29
N GLY A 104 -5.43 0.79 -3.87
CA GLY A 104 -4.54 -0.35 -3.61
C GLY A 104 -5.20 -1.72 -3.75
N ASN A 105 -4.38 -2.77 -3.64
CA ASN A 105 -4.84 -4.15 -3.68
C ASN A 105 -5.50 -4.50 -2.35
N GLN A 106 -6.84 -4.52 -2.31
CA GLN A 106 -7.59 -4.74 -1.07
C GLN A 106 -8.87 -5.51 -1.37
N THR A 107 -9.35 -6.28 -0.39
CA THR A 107 -10.65 -6.95 -0.47
C THR A 107 -11.80 -5.95 -0.44
N VAL A 108 -13.03 -6.43 -0.69
CA VAL A 108 -14.25 -5.62 -0.50
C VAL A 108 -14.34 -5.14 0.96
N ARG A 109 -14.06 -6.03 1.92
CA ARG A 109 -14.18 -5.74 3.34
C ARG A 109 -13.14 -4.73 3.83
N ALA A 110 -11.87 -4.87 3.42
CA ALA A 110 -10.85 -3.88 3.69
C ALA A 110 -11.21 -2.50 3.09
N GLY A 111 -11.79 -2.48 1.88
CA GLY A 111 -12.31 -1.26 1.25
C GLY A 111 -13.44 -0.59 2.05
N GLU A 112 -14.38 -1.36 2.60
CA GLU A 112 -15.42 -0.83 3.50
C GLU A 112 -14.81 -0.20 4.76
N LEU A 113 -13.87 -0.90 5.40
CA LEU A 113 -13.21 -0.42 6.62
C LEU A 113 -12.42 0.86 6.36
N LEU A 114 -11.64 0.92 5.27
CA LEU A 114 -10.90 2.11 4.86
C LEU A 114 -11.79 3.33 4.67
N ARG A 115 -12.95 3.16 4.01
CA ARG A 115 -13.93 4.24 3.84
C ARG A 115 -14.54 4.68 5.17
N GLY A 116 -14.73 3.73 6.09
CA GLY A 116 -15.20 4.01 7.45
C GLY A 116 -14.24 4.87 8.29
N LEU A 117 -12.97 5.02 7.89
CA LEU A 117 -12.00 5.87 8.58
C LEU A 117 -12.18 7.37 8.33
N ASP A 118 -13.01 7.77 7.36
CA ASP A 118 -13.24 9.17 6.99
C ASP A 118 -11.91 9.93 6.80
N LEU A 119 -11.04 9.38 5.94
CA LEU A 119 -9.75 9.99 5.63
C LEU A 119 -9.96 11.25 4.78
N PRO A 120 -9.07 12.26 4.88
CA PRO A 120 -9.09 13.44 4.00
C PRO A 120 -8.70 13.10 2.55
N ALA A 121 -9.47 12.26 1.87
CA ALA A 121 -9.30 11.85 0.48
C ALA A 121 -10.56 12.15 -0.32
N ASP A 122 -10.40 12.49 -1.59
CA ASP A 122 -11.51 12.76 -2.51
C ASP A 122 -12.09 11.47 -3.10
N LEU A 123 -11.33 10.37 -3.06
CA LEU A 123 -11.77 9.05 -3.49
C LEU A 123 -10.99 7.93 -2.79
N ILE A 124 -11.68 6.87 -2.38
CA ILE A 124 -11.09 5.61 -1.91
C ILE A 124 -11.69 4.47 -2.72
N VAL A 125 -10.81 3.73 -3.42
CA VAL A 125 -11.16 2.64 -4.34
C VAL A 125 -10.16 1.50 -4.17
N THR A 126 -10.60 0.27 -4.39
CA THR A 126 -9.75 -0.93 -4.25
C THR A 126 -9.70 -1.73 -5.53
N SER A 127 -8.73 -2.65 -5.61
CA SER A 127 -8.70 -3.66 -6.67
C SER A 127 -9.97 -4.49 -6.74
N ALA A 128 -10.60 -4.79 -5.60
CA ALA A 128 -11.88 -5.51 -5.56
C ALA A 128 -13.03 -4.71 -6.20
N ASP A 129 -13.06 -3.39 -6.02
CA ASP A 129 -14.07 -2.54 -6.67
C ASP A 129 -13.90 -2.52 -8.20
N TRP A 130 -12.66 -2.59 -8.69
CA TRP A 130 -12.35 -2.56 -10.11
C TRP A 130 -12.29 -3.94 -10.78
N GLY A 131 -12.24 -5.02 -10.00
CA GLY A 131 -12.05 -6.38 -10.52
C GLY A 131 -10.66 -6.63 -11.11
N VAL A 132 -9.69 -5.77 -10.82
CA VAL A 132 -8.31 -5.86 -11.32
C VAL A 132 -7.34 -5.40 -10.25
N ALA A 133 -6.20 -6.07 -10.11
CA ALA A 133 -5.19 -5.81 -9.09
C ALA A 133 -3.85 -5.40 -9.71
N LYS A 134 -3.07 -4.63 -8.97
CA LYS A 134 -1.64 -4.41 -9.26
C LYS A 134 -0.91 -5.75 -9.28
N PRO A 135 0.09 -5.94 -10.16
CA PRO A 135 0.70 -4.93 -11.04
C PRO A 135 0.07 -4.85 -12.44
N ALA A 136 -1.17 -5.31 -12.64
CA ALA A 136 -1.77 -5.31 -13.97
C ALA A 136 -1.86 -3.88 -14.55
N PRO A 137 -1.46 -3.64 -15.81
CA PRO A 137 -1.52 -2.32 -16.43
C PRO A 137 -2.93 -1.71 -16.42
N GLU A 138 -3.96 -2.55 -16.46
CA GLU A 138 -5.34 -2.10 -16.39
C GLU A 138 -5.69 -1.44 -15.05
N PHE A 139 -5.06 -1.83 -13.93
CA PHE A 139 -5.22 -1.13 -12.66
C PHE A 139 -4.80 0.34 -12.78
N PHE A 140 -3.63 0.61 -13.37
CA PHE A 140 -3.12 1.97 -13.55
C PHE A 140 -3.89 2.77 -14.59
N ARG A 141 -4.49 2.11 -15.59
CA ARG A 141 -5.49 2.73 -16.46
C ARG A 141 -6.71 3.21 -15.66
N ARG A 142 -7.22 2.41 -14.72
CA ARG A 142 -8.31 2.83 -13.83
C ARG A 142 -7.90 4.00 -12.92
N VAL A 143 -6.66 3.98 -12.43
CA VAL A 143 -6.10 5.11 -11.67
C VAL A 143 -6.16 6.40 -12.49
N LEU A 144 -5.71 6.38 -13.75
CA LEU A 144 -5.76 7.54 -14.64
C LEU A 144 -7.19 8.02 -14.93
N GLU A 145 -8.14 7.10 -15.11
CA GLU A 145 -9.57 7.43 -15.31
C GLU A 145 -10.14 8.24 -14.14
N VAL A 146 -9.77 7.90 -12.90
CA VAL A 146 -10.27 8.58 -11.69
C VAL A 146 -9.40 9.74 -11.22
N ALA A 147 -8.17 9.83 -11.73
CA ALA A 147 -7.20 10.86 -11.38
C ALA A 147 -7.64 12.25 -11.84
N GLN A 148 -8.41 12.33 -12.94
CA GLN A 148 -8.88 13.60 -13.51
C GLN A 148 -7.75 14.61 -13.84
N ALA A 149 -6.54 14.10 -14.08
CA ALA A 149 -5.36 14.86 -14.44
C ALA A 149 -4.54 14.06 -15.47
N ASP A 150 -3.64 14.73 -16.18
CA ASP A 150 -2.70 14.07 -17.10
C ASP A 150 -1.76 13.11 -16.33
N PRO A 151 -1.30 11.99 -16.94
CA PRO A 151 -0.33 11.10 -16.30
C PRO A 151 0.89 11.84 -15.72
N HIS A 152 1.43 12.84 -16.42
CA HIS A 152 2.59 13.59 -15.95
C HIS A 152 2.29 14.56 -14.80
N ALA A 153 1.01 14.89 -14.57
CA ALA A 153 0.52 15.66 -13.45
C ALA A 153 -0.06 14.78 -12.32
N THR A 154 -0.02 13.46 -12.48
CA THR A 154 -0.50 12.48 -11.50
C THR A 154 0.68 11.75 -10.86
N LEU A 155 0.77 11.82 -9.54
CA LEU A 155 1.80 11.15 -8.75
C LEU A 155 1.22 9.91 -8.07
N TYR A 156 1.78 8.73 -8.36
CA TYR A 156 1.53 7.51 -7.60
C TYR A 156 2.57 7.36 -6.49
N VAL A 157 2.10 7.04 -5.28
CA VAL A 157 2.93 6.91 -4.07
C VAL A 157 2.71 5.53 -3.47
N GLY A 158 3.79 4.77 -3.31
CA GLY A 158 3.76 3.44 -2.70
C GLY A 158 5.16 2.97 -2.31
N ASP A 159 5.24 1.93 -1.49
CA ASP A 159 6.49 1.37 -0.98
C ASP A 159 7.00 0.18 -1.81
N HIS A 160 6.12 -0.50 -2.56
CA HIS A 160 6.42 -1.76 -3.21
C HIS A 160 6.89 -1.57 -4.66
N PRO A 161 8.13 -1.93 -5.03
CA PRO A 161 8.64 -1.67 -6.38
C PRO A 161 7.85 -2.36 -7.50
N ALA A 162 7.61 -3.67 -7.37
CA ALA A 162 6.90 -4.46 -8.38
C ALA A 162 5.42 -4.11 -8.51
N ASN A 163 4.76 -3.69 -7.42
CA ASN A 163 3.33 -3.39 -7.42
C ASN A 163 3.04 -1.91 -7.67
N ASP A 164 3.90 -1.00 -7.23
CA ASP A 164 3.63 0.45 -7.23
C ASP A 164 4.58 1.20 -8.17
N VAL A 165 5.89 1.05 -7.98
CA VAL A 165 6.88 1.93 -8.63
C VAL A 165 6.98 1.66 -10.13
N PHE A 166 7.37 0.44 -10.50
CA PHE A 166 7.59 0.08 -11.90
C PHE A 166 6.32 0.14 -12.75
N PRO A 167 5.17 -0.45 -12.32
CA PRO A 167 3.98 -0.44 -13.16
C PRO A 167 3.30 0.95 -13.24
N ALA A 168 3.38 1.78 -12.19
CA ALA A 168 2.92 3.17 -12.29
C ALA A 168 3.76 3.96 -13.29
N LYS A 169 5.09 3.83 -13.23
CA LYS A 169 6.00 4.49 -14.17
C LYS A 169 5.74 4.05 -15.62
N ALA A 170 5.53 2.75 -15.83
CA ALA A 170 5.18 2.19 -17.14
C ALA A 170 3.86 2.72 -17.70
N ALA A 171 2.92 3.12 -16.82
CA ALA A 171 1.66 3.78 -17.20
C ALA A 171 1.82 5.29 -17.48
N GLY A 172 3.03 5.84 -17.41
CA GLY A 172 3.33 7.25 -17.66
C GLY A 172 3.12 8.17 -16.45
N LEU A 173 2.77 7.61 -15.29
CA LEU A 173 2.60 8.36 -14.05
C LEU A 173 3.95 8.88 -13.54
N ARG A 174 3.91 9.97 -12.77
CA ARG A 174 5.00 10.30 -11.86
C ARG A 174 4.96 9.36 -10.66
N VAL A 175 6.12 9.07 -10.09
CA VAL A 175 6.23 8.09 -9.00
C VAL A 175 7.07 8.65 -7.85
N ALA A 176 6.54 8.55 -6.63
CA ALA A 176 7.31 8.71 -5.41
C ALA A 176 7.40 7.35 -4.70
N HIS A 177 8.63 6.83 -4.56
CA HIS A 177 8.87 5.65 -3.74
C HIS A 177 8.92 6.06 -2.28
N LEU A 178 8.08 5.43 -1.47
CA LEU A 178 7.99 5.69 -0.04
C LEU A 178 8.84 4.66 0.72
N ARG A 179 9.82 5.13 1.49
CA ARG A 179 10.67 4.29 2.33
C ARG A 179 9.95 3.94 3.63
N ARG A 180 9.00 3.01 3.52
CA ARG A 180 8.13 2.53 4.60
C ARG A 180 7.92 1.02 4.46
N GLY A 181 7.67 0.35 5.59
CA GLY A 181 7.51 -1.11 5.60
C GLY A 181 8.76 -1.89 5.14
N PRO A 182 8.66 -3.23 5.06
CA PRO A 182 9.78 -4.07 4.65
C PRO A 182 10.19 -3.83 3.20
N TRP A 183 9.26 -3.62 2.27
CA TRP A 183 9.56 -3.40 0.85
C TRP A 183 10.22 -2.04 0.62
N GLY A 184 9.63 -0.97 1.15
CA GLY A 184 10.18 0.38 1.00
C GLY A 184 11.58 0.52 1.57
N HIS A 185 11.88 -0.15 2.69
CA HIS A 185 13.25 -0.16 3.25
C HIS A 185 14.22 -1.06 2.49
N LEU A 186 13.82 -2.27 2.11
CA LEU A 186 14.70 -3.22 1.44
C LEU A 186 15.21 -2.68 0.09
N TRP A 187 14.33 -2.00 -0.65
CA TRP A 187 14.59 -1.57 -2.02
C TRP A 187 14.96 -0.08 -2.15
N ALA A 188 15.11 0.64 -1.03
CA ALA A 188 15.30 2.10 -1.02
C ALA A 188 16.50 2.59 -1.85
N ASP A 189 17.57 1.78 -1.89
CA ASP A 189 18.82 2.08 -2.58
C ASP A 189 19.09 1.11 -3.75
N ASP A 190 18.08 0.33 -4.14
CA ASP A 190 18.19 -0.50 -5.34
C ASP A 190 18.32 0.39 -6.59
N PRO A 191 19.31 0.15 -7.47
CA PRO A 191 19.54 0.98 -8.65
C PRO A 191 18.30 1.15 -9.53
N ASP A 192 17.56 0.07 -9.79
CA ASP A 192 16.40 0.10 -10.69
C ASP A 192 15.28 0.95 -10.09
N VAL A 193 15.08 0.88 -8.77
CA VAL A 193 14.10 1.72 -8.06
C VAL A 193 14.52 3.18 -8.07
N THR A 194 15.79 3.46 -7.78
CA THR A 194 16.30 4.84 -7.73
C THR A 194 16.32 5.52 -9.10
N GLU A 195 16.51 4.77 -10.19
CA GLU A 195 16.43 5.28 -11.56
C GLU A 195 14.97 5.47 -12.01
N THR A 196 14.06 4.60 -11.58
CA THR A 196 12.65 4.64 -11.99
C THR A 196 11.85 5.74 -11.27
N ALA A 197 12.01 5.86 -9.94
CA ALA A 197 11.23 6.76 -9.13
C ALA A 197 11.63 8.23 -9.38
N ASP A 198 10.64 9.11 -9.59
CA ASP A 198 10.91 10.55 -9.74
C ASP A 198 11.35 11.18 -8.40
N TRP A 199 10.83 10.63 -7.29
CA TRP A 199 11.19 11.03 -5.93
C TRP A 199 11.27 9.83 -5.00
N ARG A 200 12.08 9.98 -3.94
CA ARG A 200 12.09 9.09 -2.78
C ARG A 200 11.70 9.93 -1.57
N VAL A 201 10.77 9.42 -0.77
CA VAL A 201 10.26 10.10 0.42
C VAL A 201 10.24 9.16 1.61
N ASP A 202 10.37 9.70 2.81
CA ASP A 202 10.36 8.94 4.07
C ASP A 202 8.99 8.97 4.76
N ASP A 203 8.20 9.99 4.45
CA ASP A 203 6.89 10.22 5.02
C ASP A 203 6.03 11.05 4.03
N LEU A 204 4.72 10.99 4.22
CA LEU A 204 3.74 11.60 3.33
C LEU A 204 3.73 13.13 3.43
N THR A 205 4.27 13.73 4.49
CA THR A 205 4.36 15.20 4.59
C THR A 205 5.35 15.78 3.58
N GLN A 206 6.35 15.01 3.16
CA GLN A 206 7.31 15.42 2.13
C GLN A 206 6.65 15.62 0.75
N LEU A 207 5.49 15.00 0.50
CA LEU A 207 4.72 15.18 -0.75
C LEU A 207 4.26 16.63 -0.95
N ILE A 208 4.07 17.38 0.14
CA ILE A 208 3.67 18.79 0.10
C ILE A 208 4.68 19.63 -0.70
N ALA A 209 5.97 19.33 -0.57
CA ALA A 209 7.04 20.05 -1.28
C ALA A 209 7.11 19.70 -2.78
N LEU A 210 6.42 18.64 -3.22
CA LEU A 210 6.43 18.16 -4.61
C LEU A 210 5.35 18.83 -5.47
N VAL A 211 4.25 19.28 -4.86
CA VAL A 211 3.09 19.86 -5.58
C VAL A 211 3.49 20.98 -6.55
N GLY A 212 4.40 21.86 -6.11
CA GLY A 212 4.83 23.04 -6.88
C GLY A 212 5.99 22.82 -7.86
N ARG A 213 6.47 21.59 -8.03
CA ARG A 213 7.54 21.25 -8.99
C ARG A 213 6.90 20.79 -10.31
#